data_AF-A0A5R2MTW3-F1
#
_entry.id   AF-A0A5R2MTW3-F1
#
_cell.length_a   1.000
_cell.length_b   1.000
_cell.length_c   1.000
_cell.angle_alpha   90.00
_cell.angle_beta   90.00
_cell.angle_gamma   90.00
#
_symmetry.space_group_name_H-M   'P 1'
#
loop_
_entity.id
_entity.type
_entity.pdbx_description
1 polymer ?
#
loop_
_entity_poly.entity_id
_entity_poly.type
_entity_poly.pdbx_seq_one_letter_code
_entity_poly.pdbx_strand_id
1 'polypeptide(L)'
;GFDVIVETGAGTRSRIPDEEFAKTGAVIGKDSDVAKADVVLKVRRPTDAELKSYKAGAAVIAIMDPYGNDAAVAALARAGVTAFSMEFMPRITRA
;
A
#
# COMPACT_ATOMS: atom_id res chain seq x y z
N GLY A 1 -13.55 3.95 -13.17
CA GLY A 1 -12.25 4.40 -12.61
C GLY A 1 -12.09 3.81 -11.23
N PHE A 2 -11.06 4.23 -10.49
CA PHE A 2 -10.90 3.89 -9.07
C PHE A 2 -11.10 5.14 -8.23
N ASP A 3 -11.65 4.98 -7.04
CA ASP A 3 -11.67 6.03 -6.03
C ASP A 3 -10.32 6.04 -5.31
N VAL A 4 -9.61 7.17 -5.36
CA VAL A 4 -8.26 7.29 -4.81
C VAL A 4 -8.33 8.05 -3.50
N ILE A 5 -7.88 7.40 -2.43
CA ILE A 5 -7.72 8.02 -1.11
C ILE A 5 -6.22 8.18 -0.85
N VAL A 6 -5.80 9.38 -0.46
CA VAL A 6 -4.42 9.68 -0.07
C VAL A 6 -4.42 10.05 1.41
N GLU A 7 -3.60 9.38 2.20
CA GLU A 7 -3.42 9.72 3.61
C GLU A 7 -2.86 11.15 3.74
N THR A 8 -3.42 11.93 4.66
CA THR A 8 -2.98 13.30 4.96
C THR A 8 -1.47 13.34 5.22
N GLY A 9 -0.74 14.16 4.47
CA GLY A 9 0.69 14.34 4.62
C GLY A 9 1.56 13.24 4.00
N ALA A 10 0.99 12.25 3.30
CA ALA A 10 1.75 11.17 2.66
C ALA A 10 2.82 11.68 1.69
N GLY A 11 2.54 12.77 0.98
CA GLY A 11 3.46 13.38 0.00
C GLY A 11 4.41 14.44 0.57
N THR A 12 4.21 14.90 1.81
CA THR A 12 4.94 16.06 2.38
C THR A 12 6.44 15.90 2.29
N ARG A 13 6.97 14.72 2.66
CA ARG A 13 8.42 14.44 2.61
C ARG A 13 8.97 14.26 1.18
N SER A 14 8.08 14.04 0.23
CA SER A 14 8.38 13.96 -1.21
C SER A 14 8.12 15.28 -1.95
N ARG A 15 7.83 16.37 -1.20
CA ARG A 15 7.53 17.72 -1.73
C ARG A 15 6.26 17.78 -2.59
N ILE A 16 5.30 16.91 -2.31
CA ILE A 16 3.97 16.94 -2.92
C ILE A 16 2.96 17.23 -1.81
N PRO A 17 2.45 18.46 -1.69
CA PRO A 17 1.47 18.80 -0.67
C PRO A 17 0.10 18.18 -1.00
N ASP A 18 -0.72 18.00 0.02
CA ASP A 18 -2.04 17.35 -0.10
C ASP A 18 -2.96 18.05 -1.11
N GLU A 19 -2.82 19.37 -1.29
CA GLU A 19 -3.61 20.12 -2.27
C GLU A 19 -3.36 19.66 -3.71
N GLU A 20 -2.15 19.22 -4.04
CA GLU A 20 -1.83 18.72 -5.38
C GLU A 20 -2.54 17.39 -5.64
N PHE A 21 -2.64 16.50 -4.65
CA PHE A 21 -3.44 15.29 -4.78
C PHE A 21 -4.94 15.63 -4.93
N ALA A 22 -5.45 16.54 -4.11
CA ALA A 22 -6.86 16.94 -4.16
C ALA A 22 -7.25 17.55 -5.53
N LYS A 23 -6.37 18.35 -6.15
CA LYS A 23 -6.58 18.91 -7.50
C LYS A 23 -6.71 17.84 -8.59
N THR A 24 -6.12 16.66 -8.40
CA THR A 24 -6.22 15.53 -9.34
C THR A 24 -7.48 14.68 -9.16
N GLY A 25 -8.33 15.01 -8.17
CA GLY A 25 -9.56 14.27 -7.86
C GLY A 25 -9.37 13.17 -6.81
N ALA A 26 -8.21 13.08 -6.17
CA ALA A 26 -8.01 12.20 -5.01
C ALA A 26 -8.67 12.81 -3.76
N VAL A 27 -9.18 11.95 -2.88
CA VAL A 27 -9.73 12.34 -1.58
C VAL A 27 -8.63 12.27 -0.54
N ILE A 28 -8.44 13.36 0.21
CA ILE A 28 -7.51 13.35 1.35
C ILE A 28 -8.20 12.69 2.54
N GLY A 29 -7.66 11.56 2.98
CA GLY A 29 -8.18 10.72 4.04
C GLY A 29 -7.27 10.63 5.26
N LYS A 30 -7.68 9.79 6.21
CA LYS A 30 -6.91 9.44 7.41
C LYS A 30 -6.37 8.02 7.27
N ASP A 31 -5.38 7.66 8.08
CA ASP A 31 -4.84 6.30 8.15
C ASP A 31 -5.94 5.23 8.33
N SER A 32 -6.96 5.52 9.15
CA SER A 32 -8.11 4.63 9.38
C SER A 32 -8.92 4.28 8.12
N ASP A 33 -8.84 5.08 7.06
CA ASP A 33 -9.56 4.81 5.81
C ASP A 33 -8.98 3.60 5.04
N VAL A 34 -7.78 3.14 5.40
CA VAL A 34 -7.18 1.92 4.84
C VAL A 34 -8.06 0.68 5.04
N ALA A 35 -8.89 0.67 6.09
CA ALA A 35 -9.84 -0.40 6.37
C ALA A 35 -10.95 -0.54 5.30
N LYS A 36 -11.16 0.49 4.49
CA LYS A 36 -12.12 0.50 3.38
C LYS A 36 -11.48 0.19 2.03
N ALA A 37 -10.15 0.24 1.94
CA ALA A 37 -9.43 0.13 0.68
C ALA A 37 -9.38 -1.31 0.17
N ASP A 38 -9.74 -1.51 -1.10
CA ASP A 38 -9.55 -2.78 -1.80
C ASP A 38 -8.11 -2.96 -2.29
N VAL A 39 -7.41 -1.85 -2.54
CA VAL A 39 -6.01 -1.81 -2.96
C VAL A 39 -5.24 -0.81 -2.09
N VAL A 40 -4.13 -1.27 -1.50
CA VAL A 40 -3.22 -0.46 -0.70
C VAL A 40 -1.89 -0.34 -1.45
N LEU A 41 -1.52 0.89 -1.78
CA LEU A 41 -0.23 1.23 -2.36
C LEU A 41 0.71 1.73 -1.27
N LYS A 42 1.88 1.11 -1.12
CA LYS A 42 2.89 1.52 -0.14
C LYS A 42 4.28 1.39 -0.74
N VAL A 43 5.24 2.15 -0.21
CA VAL A 43 6.63 2.04 -0.66
C VAL A 43 7.29 0.80 -0.06
N ARG A 44 7.29 0.69 1.27
CA ARG A 44 7.86 -0.46 2.00
C ARG A 44 6.76 -1.40 2.46
N ARG A 45 7.12 -2.65 2.72
CA ARG A 45 6.25 -3.65 3.38
C ARG A 45 5.52 -3.05 4.59
N PRO A 46 4.21 -3.32 4.75
CA PRO A 46 3.48 -2.94 5.95
C PRO A 46 4.05 -3.58 7.21
N THR A 47 3.86 -2.91 8.34
CA THR A 47 4.13 -3.43 9.67
C THR A 47 2.98 -4.30 10.17
N ASP A 48 3.26 -5.16 11.15
CA ASP A 48 2.23 -6.00 11.80
C ASP A 48 1.09 -5.18 12.44
N ALA A 49 1.36 -3.93 12.85
CA ALA A 49 0.34 -3.04 13.37
C ALA A 49 -0.59 -2.54 12.27
N GLU A 50 -0.04 -2.11 11.14
CA GLU A 50 -0.81 -1.63 9.98
C GLU A 50 -1.67 -2.75 9.38
N LEU A 51 -1.13 -3.97 9.29
CA LEU A 51 -1.85 -5.12 8.74
C LEU A 51 -3.16 -5.45 9.47
N LYS A 52 -3.30 -5.08 10.76
CA LYS A 52 -4.53 -5.29 11.53
C LYS A 52 -5.67 -4.39 11.07
N SER A 53 -5.35 -3.25 10.46
CA SER A 53 -6.33 -2.28 9.97
C SER A 53 -6.74 -2.57 8.53
N TYR A 54 -6.06 -3.50 7.84
CA TYR A 54 -6.33 -3.76 6.43
C TYR A 54 -7.56 -4.64 6.27
N LYS A 55 -8.30 -4.38 5.20
CA LYS A 55 -9.42 -5.23 4.81
C LYS A 55 -8.91 -6.62 4.40
N ALA A 56 -9.52 -7.68 4.91
CA ALA A 56 -9.25 -9.03 4.44
C ALA A 56 -9.54 -9.14 2.93
N GLY A 57 -8.63 -9.74 2.18
CA GLY A 57 -8.68 -9.81 0.72
C GLY A 57 -8.15 -8.59 -0.02
N ALA A 58 -7.73 -7.52 0.67
CA ALA A 58 -7.14 -6.35 0.02
C ALA A 58 -5.85 -6.72 -0.73
N ALA A 59 -5.65 -6.09 -1.89
CA ALA A 59 -4.39 -6.16 -2.62
C ALA A 59 -3.40 -5.17 -2.02
N VAL A 60 -2.22 -5.62 -1.62
CA VAL A 60 -1.15 -4.76 -1.09
C VAL A 60 0.01 -4.78 -2.06
N ILE A 61 0.34 -3.63 -2.64
CA ILE A 61 1.40 -3.48 -3.63
C ILE A 61 2.50 -2.62 -3.01
N ALA A 62 3.68 -3.22 -2.81
CA ALA A 62 4.84 -2.55 -2.22
C ALA A 62 6.16 -3.25 -2.57
N ILE A 63 7.27 -2.64 -2.19
CA ILE A 63 8.56 -3.33 -2.09
C ILE A 63 8.51 -4.19 -0.82
N MET A 64 8.38 -5.49 -1.00
CA MET A 64 8.08 -6.43 0.08
C MET A 64 9.31 -6.95 0.79
N ASP A 65 10.48 -6.89 0.16
CA ASP A 65 11.76 -7.46 0.60
C ASP A 65 11.59 -8.86 1.22
N PRO A 66 11.10 -9.86 0.46
CA PRO A 66 10.68 -11.14 1.05
C PRO A 66 11.86 -12.00 1.52
N TYR A 67 13.05 -11.83 0.96
CA TYR A 67 14.21 -12.64 1.32
C TYR A 67 14.64 -12.36 2.78
N GLY A 68 14.77 -13.43 3.58
CA GLY A 68 15.17 -13.34 4.99
C GLY A 68 14.09 -12.75 5.91
N ASN A 69 12.88 -12.50 5.40
CA ASN A 69 11.77 -11.87 6.13
C ASN A 69 10.55 -12.80 6.25
N ASP A 70 10.77 -14.11 6.44
CA ASP A 70 9.72 -15.13 6.45
C ASP A 70 8.60 -14.83 7.46
N ALA A 71 8.94 -14.29 8.63
CA ALA A 71 7.97 -13.91 9.65
C ALA A 71 6.99 -12.83 9.15
N ALA A 72 7.48 -11.88 8.37
CA ALA A 72 6.67 -10.80 7.81
C ALA A 72 5.83 -11.28 6.61
N VAL A 73 6.36 -12.20 5.79
CA VAL A 73 5.58 -12.88 4.74
C VAL A 73 4.44 -13.69 5.37
N ALA A 74 4.72 -14.41 6.46
CA ALA A 74 3.69 -15.12 7.20
C ALA A 74 2.67 -14.17 7.85
N ALA A 75 3.08 -12.97 8.28
CA ALA A 75 2.16 -11.96 8.80
C ALA A 75 1.19 -11.43 7.72
N LEU A 76 1.69 -11.18 6.49
CA LEU A 76 0.86 -10.84 5.34
C LEU A 76 -0.17 -11.95 5.04
N ALA A 77 0.27 -13.22 5.05
CA ALA A 77 -0.63 -14.35 4.85
C ALA A 77 -1.70 -14.46 5.95
N ARG A 78 -1.31 -14.28 7.23
CA ARG A 78 -2.24 -14.29 8.37
C ARG A 78 -3.26 -13.15 8.32
N ALA A 79 -2.86 -11.98 7.83
CA ALA A 79 -3.75 -10.84 7.62
C ALA A 79 -4.76 -11.07 6.48
N GLY A 80 -4.58 -12.13 5.69
CA GLY A 80 -5.50 -12.49 4.60
C GLY A 80 -5.44 -11.52 3.42
N VAL A 81 -4.32 -10.83 3.22
CA VAL A 81 -4.13 -9.90 2.10
C VAL A 81 -3.47 -10.58 0.89
N THR A 82 -3.72 -10.05 -0.30
CA THR A 82 -3.01 -10.46 -1.52
C THR A 82 -1.81 -9.54 -1.72
N ALA A 83 -0.61 -10.01 -1.39
CA ALA A 83 0.61 -9.20 -1.47
C ALA A 83 1.29 -9.32 -2.84
N PHE A 84 1.59 -8.17 -3.46
CA PHE A 84 2.39 -8.06 -4.69
C PHE A 84 3.74 -7.44 -4.36
N SER A 85 4.80 -8.18 -4.66
CA SER A 85 6.20 -7.80 -4.42
C SER A 85 6.79 -7.15 -5.66
N MET A 86 7.06 -5.84 -5.58
CA MET A 86 7.54 -5.07 -6.73
C MET A 86 8.97 -5.45 -7.17
N GLU A 87 9.78 -6.01 -6.28
CA GLU A 87 11.11 -6.54 -6.65
C GLU A 87 11.07 -7.81 -7.51
N PHE A 88 9.93 -8.50 -7.54
CA PHE A 88 9.72 -9.73 -8.32
C PHE A 88 9.08 -9.47 -9.68
N MET A 89 8.92 -8.20 -10.08
CA MET A 89 8.49 -7.90 -11.45
C MET A 89 9.46 -8.53 -12.47
N PRO A 90 8.96 -9.34 -13.43
CA PRO A 90 9.79 -9.91 -14.47
C PRO A 90 10.50 -8.84 -15.28
N ARG A 91 11.84 -8.94 -15.41
CA ARG A 91 12.64 -7.97 -16.17
C ARG A 91 12.65 -8.31 -17.66
N ILE A 92 11.51 -8.13 -18.31
CA ILE A 92 11.31 -8.36 -19.76
C ILE A 92 10.80 -7.09 -20.44
N THR A 93 10.93 -6.98 -21.77
CA THR A 93 10.60 -5.76 -22.54
C THR A 93 9.15 -5.28 -22.42
N ARG A 94 8.20 -6.15 -22.06
CA ARG A 94 6.76 -5.83 -21.97
C ARG A 94 6.29 -5.45 -20.56
N ALA A 95 7.06 -5.80 -19.54
CA ALA A 95 6.65 -5.65 -18.14
C ALA A 95 6.47 -4.18 -17.74
#